data_AF-D6M3S7-F1
#
_entry.id   AF-D6M3S7-F1
#
_cell.length_a   1.000
_cell.length_b   1.000
_cell.length_c   1.000
_cell.angle_alpha   90.00
_cell.angle_beta   90.00
_cell.angle_gamma   90.00
#
_symmetry.space_group_name_H-M   'P 1'
#
loop_
_entity.id
_entity.type
_entity.pdbx_description
1 polymer ?
#
loop_
_entity_poly.entity_id
_entity_poly.type
_entity_poly.pdbx_seq_one_letter_code
_entity_poly.pdbx_strand_id
1 'polypeptide(L)'
;GLVPLKGISLVPLTGILLGGALTATVLAGRRALDELRTRKGEVEAALALGLPDRDARLEIARPAASEALLPGLDQTRTVGLVTLPGAFVGVLLGGASPLAAGAVQLFVLVALMAVQSLAVSVTVELVARGRINRD
;
A
#
# COMPACT_ATOMS: atom_id res chain seq x y z
N GLY A 1 -10.61 -14.14 -19.23
CA GLY A 1 -9.73 -13.39 -18.32
C GLY A 1 -10.09 -13.73 -16.89
N LEU A 2 -9.13 -13.66 -15.95
CA LEU A 2 -9.31 -14.05 -14.54
C LEU A 2 -10.43 -13.26 -13.82
N VAL A 3 -10.68 -12.02 -14.24
CA VAL A 3 -11.79 -11.19 -13.77
C VAL A 3 -12.68 -10.85 -14.96
N PRO A 4 -13.98 -11.24 -14.97
CA PRO A 4 -14.91 -10.81 -15.99
C PRO A 4 -15.13 -9.30 -15.89
N LEU A 5 -15.18 -8.60 -17.03
CA LEU A 5 -15.51 -7.16 -17.09
C LEU A 5 -17.02 -6.92 -16.88
N LYS A 6 -17.60 -7.55 -15.85
CA LYS A 6 -18.99 -7.38 -15.43
C LYS A 6 -19.01 -6.58 -14.13
N GLY A 7 -19.97 -5.67 -13.99
CA GLY A 7 -20.07 -4.79 -12.81
C GLY A 7 -20.06 -5.53 -11.48
N ILE A 8 -20.68 -6.71 -11.42
CA ILE A 8 -20.72 -7.58 -10.22
C ILE A 8 -19.35 -8.05 -9.72
N SER A 9 -18.33 -8.10 -10.58
CA SER A 9 -16.96 -8.49 -10.22
C SER A 9 -16.05 -7.28 -10.09
N LEU A 10 -16.28 -6.25 -10.89
CA LEU A 10 -15.49 -5.01 -10.87
C LEU A 10 -15.73 -4.19 -9.61
N VAL A 11 -16.99 -4.03 -9.17
CA VAL A 11 -17.32 -3.20 -8.00
C VAL A 11 -16.61 -3.70 -6.73
N PRO A 12 -16.67 -5.00 -6.36
CA PRO A 12 -15.95 -5.49 -5.19
C PRO A 12 -14.43 -5.40 -5.33
N LEU A 13 -13.89 -5.72 -6.52
CA LEU A 13 -12.46 -5.66 -6.79
C LEU A 13 -11.92 -4.24 -6.61
N THR A 14 -12.58 -3.26 -7.22
CA THR A 14 -12.21 -1.85 -7.09
C THR A 14 -12.31 -1.39 -5.64
N GLY A 15 -13.35 -1.80 -4.91
CA GLY A 15 -13.49 -1.49 -3.49
C GLY A 15 -12.32 -2.03 -2.64
N ILE A 16 -11.91 -3.29 -2.88
CA ILE A 16 -10.77 -3.91 -2.18
C ILE A 16 -9.47 -3.14 -2.49
N LEU A 17 -9.20 -2.85 -3.77
CA LEU A 17 -7.98 -2.16 -4.18
C LEU A 17 -7.93 -0.73 -3.66
N LEU A 18 -9.05 0.02 -3.71
CA LEU A 18 -9.15 1.36 -3.16
C LEU A 18 -8.97 1.37 -1.63
N GLY A 19 -9.60 0.43 -0.93
CA GLY A 19 -9.41 0.27 0.52
C GLY A 19 -7.95 0.03 0.86
N GLY A 20 -7.28 -0.87 0.14
CA GLY A 20 -5.85 -1.13 0.29
C GLY A 20 -4.99 0.12 0.05
N ALA A 21 -5.28 0.88 -1.01
CA ALA A 21 -4.59 2.14 -1.33
C ALA A 21 -4.76 3.19 -0.22
N LEU A 22 -5.98 3.36 0.30
CA LEU A 22 -6.29 4.31 1.38
C LEU A 22 -5.50 3.96 2.65
N THR A 23 -5.52 2.70 3.07
CA THR A 23 -4.78 2.25 4.25
C THR A 23 -3.28 2.49 4.09
N ALA A 24 -2.69 2.12 2.94
CA ALA A 24 -1.28 2.31 2.67
C ALA A 24 -0.88 3.79 2.64
N THR A 25 -1.69 4.64 1.99
CA THR A 25 -1.49 6.10 1.91
C THR A 25 -1.50 6.72 3.30
N VAL A 26 -2.51 6.41 4.13
CA VAL A 26 -2.64 6.98 5.47
C VAL A 26 -1.48 6.55 6.36
N LEU A 27 -1.09 5.27 6.32
CA LEU A 27 -0.01 4.77 7.16
C LEU A 27 1.35 5.32 6.72
N ALA A 28 1.65 5.33 5.42
CA ALA A 28 2.90 5.88 4.88
C ALA A 28 3.01 7.38 5.15
N GLY A 29 1.95 8.14 4.89
CA GLY A 29 1.95 9.58 5.11
C GLY A 29 2.15 9.94 6.58
N ARG A 30 1.47 9.24 7.51
CA ARG A 30 1.66 9.46 8.95
C ARG A 30 3.09 9.17 9.38
N ARG A 31 3.64 7.99 9.03
CA ARG A 31 5.02 7.61 9.39
C ARG A 31 6.04 8.58 8.81
N ALA A 32 5.92 8.92 7.52
CA ALA A 32 6.81 9.88 6.85
C ALA A 32 6.82 11.24 7.56
N LEU A 33 5.64 11.79 7.87
CA LEU A 33 5.53 13.10 8.52
C LEU A 33 6.03 13.08 9.97
N ASP A 34 5.74 12.00 10.72
CA ASP A 34 6.22 11.86 12.09
C ASP A 34 7.75 11.73 12.13
N GLU A 35 8.35 11.02 11.17
CA GLU A 35 9.81 10.87 11.07
C GLU A 35 10.49 12.19 10.70
N LEU A 36 9.97 12.92 9.72
CA LEU A 36 10.49 14.25 9.34
C LEU A 36 10.42 15.26 10.49
N ARG A 37 9.39 15.16 11.35
CA ARG A 37 9.27 16.01 12.53
C ARG A 37 10.25 15.60 13.63
N THR A 38 10.38 14.30 13.89
CA THR A 38 11.23 13.77 14.96
C THR A 38 12.71 13.92 14.64
N ARG A 39 13.09 13.69 13.38
CA ARG A 39 14.48 13.74 12.88
C ARG A 39 14.76 14.97 12.04
N LYS A 40 14.15 16.10 12.41
CA LYS A 40 14.35 17.41 11.74
C LYS A 40 15.83 17.79 11.63
N GLY A 41 16.62 17.51 12.68
CA GLY A 41 18.06 17.78 12.67
C GLY A 41 18.83 17.00 11.61
N GLU A 42 18.39 15.79 11.24
CA GLU A 42 19.02 15.01 10.19
C GLU A 42 18.68 15.54 8.79
N VAL A 43 17.46 16.05 8.61
CA VAL A 43 17.08 16.78 7.38
C VAL A 43 17.93 18.04 7.23
N GLU A 44 18.11 18.81 8.31
CA GLU A 44 18.97 20.00 8.32
C GLU A 44 20.44 19.67 8.04
N ALA A 45 20.94 18.55 8.58
CA ALA A 45 22.29 18.07 8.28
C ALA A 45 22.45 17.69 6.79
N ALA A 46 21.49 16.99 6.21
CA ALA A 46 21.49 16.65 4.79
C ALA A 46 21.47 17.91 3.90
N LEU A 47 20.68 18.93 4.26
CA LEU A 47 20.68 20.23 3.59
C LEU A 47 22.04 20.94 3.72
N ALA A 48 22.68 20.89 4.89
CA ALA A 48 24.01 21.48 5.10
C ALA A 48 25.10 20.78 4.27
N LEU A 49 24.92 19.51 3.92
CA LEU A 49 25.77 18.76 2.98
C LEU A 49 25.47 19.09 1.52
N GLY A 50 24.50 19.96 1.24
CA GLY A 50 24.14 20.42 -0.10
C GLY A 50 23.10 19.58 -0.83
N LEU A 51 22.41 18.66 -0.15
CA LEU A 51 21.30 17.92 -0.77
C LEU A 51 20.13 18.86 -1.08
N PRO A 52 19.41 18.66 -2.21
CA PRO A 52 18.13 19.33 -2.46
C PRO A 52 17.11 18.99 -1.37
N ASP A 53 16.20 19.93 -1.04
CA ASP A 53 15.17 19.76 0.01
C ASP A 53 14.37 18.46 -0.13
N ARG A 54 13.95 18.15 -1.36
CA ARG A 54 13.25 16.90 -1.66
C ARG A 54 14.08 15.67 -1.24
N ASP A 55 15.35 15.64 -1.59
CA ASP A 55 16.20 14.46 -1.39
C ASP A 55 16.60 14.34 0.08
N ALA A 56 16.87 15.46 0.75
CA ALA A 56 17.10 15.52 2.19
C ALA A 56 15.90 14.96 2.99
N ARG A 57 14.68 15.35 2.61
CA ARG A 57 13.45 14.83 3.23
C ARG A 57 13.19 13.36 2.85
N LEU A 58 13.44 13.00 1.60
CA LEU A 58 13.21 11.64 1.10
C LEU A 58 14.08 10.62 1.83
N GLU A 59 15.34 10.95 2.11
CA GLU A 59 16.29 10.09 2.83
C GLU A 59 15.74 9.68 4.20
N ILE A 60 15.12 10.62 4.90
CA ILE A 60 14.57 10.40 6.24
C ILE A 60 13.19 9.75 6.18
N ALA A 61 12.32 10.19 5.26
CA ALA A 61 10.93 9.74 5.19
C ALA A 61 10.75 8.34 4.58
N ARG A 62 11.59 7.97 3.59
CA ARG A 62 11.41 6.75 2.79
C ARG A 62 11.48 5.47 3.62
N PRO A 63 12.45 5.25 4.53
CA PRO A 63 12.54 4.03 5.31
C PRO A 63 11.28 3.81 6.17
N ALA A 64 10.89 4.83 6.95
CA ALA A 64 9.73 4.77 7.83
C ALA A 64 8.41 4.55 7.07
N ALA A 65 8.26 5.17 5.90
CA ALA A 65 7.05 5.00 5.09
C ALA A 65 6.95 3.63 4.42
N SER A 66 8.08 2.99 4.09
CA SER A 66 8.08 1.65 3.48
C SER A 66 7.48 0.58 4.41
N GLU A 67 7.53 0.80 5.71
CA GLU A 67 6.92 -0.08 6.72
C GLU A 67 5.38 -0.14 6.61
N ALA A 68 4.76 0.79 5.88
CA ALA A 68 3.33 0.74 5.58
C ALA A 68 2.92 -0.48 4.73
N LEU A 69 3.89 -1.15 4.08
CA LEU A 69 3.66 -2.36 3.28
C LEU A 69 3.68 -3.64 4.13
N LEU A 70 4.23 -3.60 5.34
CA LEU A 70 4.36 -4.79 6.20
C LEU A 70 3.03 -5.50 6.47
N PRO A 71 1.93 -4.81 6.85
CA PRO A 71 0.67 -5.48 7.11
C PRO A 71 0.12 -6.25 5.90
N GLY A 72 0.32 -5.70 4.70
CA GLY A 72 -0.11 -6.33 3.46
C GLY A 72 0.75 -7.55 3.09
N LEU A 73 2.05 -7.49 3.34
CA LEU A 73 2.96 -8.62 3.17
C LEU A 73 2.64 -9.76 4.15
N ASP A 74 2.43 -9.44 5.42
CA ASP A 74 2.10 -10.42 6.46
C ASP A 74 0.76 -11.11 6.18
N GLN A 75 -0.25 -10.34 5.75
CA GLN A 75 -1.51 -10.91 5.28
C GLN A 75 -1.27 -11.85 4.10
N THR A 76 -0.57 -11.39 3.06
CA THR A 76 -0.32 -12.20 1.85
C THR A 76 0.40 -13.51 2.17
N ARG A 77 1.33 -13.49 3.14
CA ARG A 77 2.08 -14.68 3.57
C ARG A 77 1.21 -15.73 4.28
N THR A 78 0.14 -15.32 4.94
CA THR A 78 -0.71 -16.22 5.75
C THR A 78 -1.94 -16.74 4.99
N VAL A 79 -2.30 -16.11 3.87
CA VAL A 79 -3.43 -16.53 3.03
C VAL A 79 -3.20 -17.93 2.48
N GLY A 80 -4.24 -18.77 2.57
CA GLY A 80 -4.22 -20.15 2.08
C GLY A 80 -3.55 -21.15 3.02
N LEU A 81 -2.74 -20.68 3.98
CA LEU A 81 -2.15 -21.50 5.03
C LEU A 81 -2.98 -21.48 6.33
N VAL A 82 -3.35 -20.28 6.77
CA VAL A 82 -4.05 -20.08 8.06
C VAL A 82 -5.38 -19.38 7.87
N THR A 83 -5.49 -18.52 6.85
CA THR A 83 -6.70 -17.73 6.61
C THR A 83 -7.24 -17.94 5.20
N LEU A 84 -8.56 -18.04 5.09
CA LEU A 84 -9.28 -18.00 3.82
C LEU A 84 -9.93 -16.62 3.67
N PRO A 85 -9.51 -15.81 2.70
CA PRO A 85 -10.06 -14.47 2.50
C PRO A 85 -11.54 -14.50 2.13
N GLY A 86 -12.28 -13.47 2.56
CA GLY A 86 -13.71 -13.35 2.26
C GLY A 86 -14.03 -13.33 0.77
N ALA A 87 -13.15 -12.77 -0.07
CA ALA A 87 -13.33 -12.77 -1.52
C ALA A 87 -13.24 -14.19 -2.13
N PHE A 88 -12.30 -15.01 -1.67
CA PHE A 88 -12.19 -16.43 -2.06
C PHE A 88 -13.46 -17.20 -1.66
N VAL A 89 -13.93 -17.04 -0.42
CA VAL A 89 -15.15 -17.69 0.08
C VAL A 89 -16.38 -17.22 -0.71
N GLY A 90 -16.49 -15.92 -0.98
CA GLY A 90 -17.61 -15.37 -1.77
C GLY A 90 -17.68 -15.93 -3.19
N VAL A 91 -16.52 -16.10 -3.85
CA VAL A 91 -16.45 -16.70 -5.19
C VAL A 91 -16.85 -18.19 -5.16
N LEU A 92 -16.42 -18.92 -4.13
CA LEU A 92 -16.85 -20.32 -3.91
C LEU A 92 -18.36 -20.44 -3.69
N LEU A 93 -18.93 -19.62 -2.79
CA LEU A 93 -20.37 -19.61 -2.51
C LEU A 93 -21.19 -19.17 -3.73
N GLY A 94 -20.60 -18.38 -4.62
CA GLY A 94 -21.15 -18.04 -5.93
C GLY A 94 -21.16 -19.18 -6.95
N GLY A 95 -20.71 -20.38 -6.58
CA GLY A 95 -20.73 -21.59 -7.41
C GLY A 95 -19.48 -21.82 -8.25
N ALA A 96 -18.40 -21.05 -8.04
CA ALA A 96 -17.14 -21.28 -8.74
C ALA A 96 -16.36 -22.46 -8.16
N SER A 97 -15.51 -23.09 -8.98
CA SER A 97 -14.62 -24.16 -8.51
C SER A 97 -13.52 -23.61 -7.58
N PRO A 98 -12.98 -24.41 -6.64
CA PRO A 98 -11.89 -23.99 -5.76
C PRO A 98 -10.65 -23.50 -6.49
N LEU A 99 -10.32 -24.11 -7.63
CA LEU A 99 -9.19 -23.69 -8.45
C LEU A 99 -9.43 -22.29 -9.05
N ALA A 100 -10.64 -22.02 -9.54
CA ALA A 100 -10.99 -20.71 -10.08
C ALA A 100 -11.02 -19.64 -8.98
N ALA A 101 -11.61 -19.94 -7.82
CA ALA A 101 -11.60 -19.04 -6.67
C ALA A 101 -10.17 -18.71 -6.21
N GLY A 102 -9.29 -19.71 -6.18
CA GLY A 102 -7.88 -19.54 -5.80
C GLY A 102 -7.12 -18.63 -6.76
N ALA A 103 -7.34 -18.81 -8.07
CA ALA A 103 -6.71 -17.96 -9.08
C ALA A 103 -7.16 -16.49 -8.97
N VAL A 104 -8.45 -16.24 -8.73
CA VAL A 104 -8.97 -14.88 -8.48
C VAL A 104 -8.36 -14.28 -7.22
N GLN A 105 -8.27 -15.07 -6.13
CA GLN A 105 -7.70 -14.58 -4.88
C GLN A 105 -6.22 -14.23 -5.03
N LEU A 106 -5.43 -15.06 -5.71
CA LEU A 106 -4.02 -14.79 -5.96
C LEU A 106 -3.85 -13.50 -6.78
N PHE A 107 -4.69 -13.30 -7.79
CA PHE A 107 -4.73 -12.06 -8.56
C PHE A 107 -5.02 -10.84 -7.66
N VAL A 108 -6.01 -10.94 -6.76
CA VAL A 108 -6.36 -9.85 -5.83
C VAL A 108 -5.19 -9.50 -4.91
N LEU A 109 -4.47 -10.50 -4.37
CA LEU A 109 -3.33 -10.26 -3.49
C LEU A 109 -2.19 -9.54 -4.22
N VAL A 110 -1.85 -10.00 -5.43
CA VAL A 110 -0.81 -9.35 -6.25
C VAL A 110 -1.22 -7.92 -6.61
N ALA A 111 -2.48 -7.72 -7.00
CA ALA A 111 -3.00 -6.39 -7.33
C ALA A 111 -2.99 -5.45 -6.11
N LEU A 112 -3.34 -5.95 -4.92
CA LEU A 112 -3.24 -5.19 -3.66
C LEU A 112 -1.81 -4.76 -3.39
N MET A 113 -0.84 -5.68 -3.48
CA MET A 113 0.58 -5.36 -3.27
C MET A 113 1.08 -4.29 -4.23
N ALA A 114 0.70 -4.38 -5.51
CA ALA A 114 1.07 -3.39 -6.51
C ALA A 114 0.46 -2.01 -6.21
N VAL A 115 -0.84 -1.96 -5.92
CA VAL A 115 -1.57 -0.72 -5.62
C VAL A 115 -1.04 -0.06 -4.34
N GLN A 116 -0.80 -0.84 -3.29
CA GLN A 116 -0.24 -0.33 -2.04
C GLN A 116 1.19 0.18 -2.23
N SER A 117 2.05 -0.54 -2.95
CA SER A 117 3.42 -0.11 -3.25
C SER A 117 3.45 1.22 -4.02
N LEU A 118 2.55 1.38 -5.00
CA LEU A 118 2.38 2.63 -5.74
C LEU A 118 1.88 3.75 -4.82
N ALA A 119 0.86 3.47 -4.01
CA ALA A 119 0.29 4.43 -3.08
C ALA A 119 1.32 4.95 -2.08
N VAL A 120 2.12 4.06 -1.46
CA VAL A 120 3.23 4.43 -0.58
C VAL A 120 4.25 5.30 -1.32
N SER A 121 4.68 4.87 -2.50
CA SER A 121 5.70 5.60 -3.28
C SER A 121 5.25 7.01 -3.66
N VAL A 122 4.01 7.16 -4.15
CA VAL A 122 3.42 8.47 -4.47
C VAL A 122 3.24 9.32 -3.22
N THR A 123 2.79 8.73 -2.12
CA THR A 123 2.60 9.48 -0.85
C THR A 123 3.92 10.03 -0.34
N VAL A 124 4.97 9.20 -0.30
CA VAL A 124 6.31 9.61 0.14
C VAL A 124 6.86 10.71 -0.75
N GLU A 125 6.68 10.59 -2.08
CA GLU A 125 7.10 11.62 -3.02
C GLU A 125 6.41 12.97 -2.77
N LEU A 126 5.09 12.95 -2.51
CA LEU A 126 4.32 14.15 -2.21
C LEU A 126 4.72 14.79 -0.88
N VAL A 127 5.00 13.97 0.14
CA VAL A 127 5.52 14.43 1.44
C VAL A 127 6.93 15.00 1.28
N ALA A 128 7.83 14.33 0.56
CA ALA A 128 9.20 14.81 0.34
C ALA A 128 9.23 16.14 -0.42
N ARG A 129 8.28 16.37 -1.35
CA ARG A 129 8.13 17.66 -2.04
C ARG A 129 7.40 18.74 -1.23
N GLY A 130 7.00 18.45 0.01
CA GLY A 130 6.27 19.39 0.86
C GLY A 130 4.85 19.70 0.41
N ARG A 131 4.26 18.88 -0.47
CA ARG A 131 2.85 19.05 -0.92
C ARG A 131 1.84 18.50 0.10
N ILE A 132 2.30 17.63 0.99
CA ILE A 132 1.54 17.11 2.11
C ILE A 132 2.37 17.44 3.36
N ASN A 133 1.84 18.32 4.21
CA ASN A 133 2.40 18.67 5.51
C ASN A 133 1.31 18.52 6.59
N ARG A 134 1.75 18.33 7.83
CA ARG A 134 0.92 18.53 9.02
C ARG A 134 1.22 19.95 9.50
N ASP A 135 0.29 20.87 9.24
CA ASP A 135 0.30 22.21 9.85
C ASP A 135 -0.05 22.11 11.34
#